data_AF-A0A6S7ES64-F1
#
_entry.id   AF-A0A6S7ES64-F1
#
_cell.length_a   1.000
_cell.length_b   1.000
_cell.length_c   1.000
_cell.angle_alpha   90.00
_cell.angle_beta   90.00
_cell.angle_gamma   90.00
#
_symmetry.space_group_name_H-M   'P 1'
#
loop_
_entity.id
_entity.type
_entity.pdbx_description
1 polymer ?
#
loop_
_entity_poly.entity_id
_entity_poly.type
_entity_poly.pdbx_seq_one_letter_code
_entity_poly.pdbx_strand_id
1 'polypeptide(L)'
;MSSTHRFRGLRGLCRLVLLCLACVWGGSFALEVSSDRLQSLAASRYGAKGAKSVGNWLQLLRNPAAPQERDRLTVANDFWNRALLSGEDATIWGQADYWATPLESLGKGAGDCEDYVIGKYFTLLAMGVPANKLRFIYVRARVGGPASSSQVAHMVLGYYETPNAVPLVLDSLISTILPATQRRDLTPVFSFNADGVYVDGKPAAPVDRLSRWRDLLQRMEREGIRP
;
A
#
# COMPACT_ATOMS: atom_id res chain seq x y z
N MET A 1 -28.69 -22.22 78.49
CA MET A 1 -27.36 -21.74 78.93
C MET A 1 -26.55 -21.41 77.69
N SER A 2 -25.92 -20.24 77.71
CA SER A 2 -25.31 -19.51 76.59
C SER A 2 -24.35 -20.32 75.72
N SER A 3 -24.37 -20.05 74.41
CA SER A 3 -23.12 -19.70 73.72
C SER A 3 -23.40 -18.86 72.47
N THR A 4 -22.93 -17.62 72.54
CA THR A 4 -22.91 -16.64 71.46
C THR A 4 -21.65 -16.84 70.62
N HIS A 5 -21.79 -17.03 69.30
CA HIS A 5 -20.69 -16.77 68.37
C HIS A 5 -21.09 -15.72 67.34
N ARG A 6 -20.36 -14.60 67.40
CA ARG A 6 -20.49 -13.42 66.56
C ARG A 6 -20.04 -13.74 65.13
N PHE A 7 -20.90 -13.44 64.16
CA PHE A 7 -20.54 -13.33 62.75
C PHE A 7 -19.64 -12.10 62.55
N ARG A 8 -18.38 -12.33 62.16
CA ARG A 8 -17.48 -11.28 61.66
C ARG A 8 -17.13 -11.61 60.21
N GLY A 9 -17.68 -10.79 59.31
CA GLY A 9 -17.01 -10.23 58.15
C GLY A 9 -16.46 -11.17 57.09
N LEU A 10 -17.04 -11.10 55.89
CA LEU A 10 -16.25 -10.87 54.68
C LEU A 10 -17.15 -10.28 53.58
N ARG A 11 -17.46 -8.98 53.70
CA ARG A 11 -17.90 -8.16 52.56
C ARG A 11 -16.65 -7.89 51.73
N GLY A 12 -16.41 -8.68 50.68
CA GLY A 12 -15.22 -8.51 49.86
C GLY A 12 -15.08 -9.46 48.69
N LEU A 13 -16.18 -9.85 48.04
CA LEU A 13 -16.10 -10.70 46.84
C LEU A 13 -17.12 -10.24 45.80
N CYS A 14 -16.92 -9.06 45.20
CA CYS A 14 -17.80 -8.59 44.14
C CYS A 14 -17.14 -7.71 43.06
N ARG A 15 -15.82 -7.83 42.84
CA ARG A 15 -15.11 -6.97 41.86
C ARG A 15 -14.14 -7.66 40.91
N LEU A 16 -14.19 -8.98 40.76
CA LEU A 16 -13.18 -9.70 39.96
C LEU A 16 -13.75 -10.77 39.02
N VAL A 17 -14.75 -10.44 38.19
CA VAL A 17 -15.12 -11.29 37.02
C VAL A 17 -15.52 -10.50 35.75
N LEU A 18 -15.67 -9.16 35.78
CA LEU A 18 -16.08 -8.37 34.60
C LEU A 18 -14.91 -7.61 33.93
N LEU A 19 -13.76 -8.27 33.75
CA LEU A 19 -12.58 -7.69 33.09
C LEU A 19 -11.91 -8.70 32.14
N CYS A 20 -12.71 -9.37 31.31
CA CYS A 20 -12.22 -10.19 30.19
C CYS A 20 -12.99 -9.89 28.88
N LEU A 21 -13.25 -8.61 28.60
CA LEU A 21 -13.84 -8.14 27.33
C LEU A 21 -13.10 -6.93 26.75
N ALA A 22 -11.77 -6.92 26.93
CA ALA A 22 -10.88 -6.00 26.23
C ALA A 22 -9.82 -6.80 25.45
N CYS A 23 -10.27 -7.84 24.73
CA CYS A 23 -9.47 -8.39 23.63
C CYS A 23 -9.47 -7.36 22.51
N VAL A 24 -8.45 -6.49 22.55
CA VAL A 24 -7.68 -6.01 21.39
C VAL A 24 -8.54 -5.82 20.14
N TRP A 25 -9.27 -4.70 20.07
CA TRP A 25 -9.56 -4.08 18.78
C TRP A 25 -8.24 -3.50 18.24
N GLY A 26 -7.37 -4.39 17.74
CA GLY A 26 -6.40 -4.01 16.74
C GLY A 26 -7.22 -3.70 15.51
N GLY A 27 -7.60 -2.44 15.32
CA GLY A 27 -8.26 -1.99 14.10
C GLY A 27 -7.37 -2.37 12.93
N SER A 28 -7.77 -3.38 12.17
CA SER A 28 -7.20 -3.60 10.85
C SER A 28 -7.54 -2.36 10.04
N PHE A 29 -6.55 -1.51 9.76
CA PHE A 29 -6.62 -0.49 8.73
C PHE A 29 -6.64 -1.20 7.36
N ALA A 30 -7.75 -1.89 7.11
CA ALA A 30 -8.02 -2.54 5.85
C ALA A 30 -8.58 -1.47 4.92
N LEU A 31 -8.04 -1.39 3.71
CA LEU A 31 -8.54 -0.48 2.68
C LEU A 31 -10.03 -0.71 2.45
N GLU A 32 -10.86 0.30 2.73
CA GLU A 32 -12.28 0.26 2.41
C GLU A 32 -12.49 0.63 0.94
N VAL A 33 -13.18 -0.25 0.19
CA VAL A 33 -13.36 -0.09 -1.25
C VAL A 33 -14.85 -0.18 -1.63
N SER A 34 -15.41 0.95 -2.09
CA SER A 34 -16.76 1.04 -2.63
C SER A 34 -16.80 0.52 -4.07
N SER A 35 -16.92 -0.80 -4.25
CA SER A 35 -16.88 -1.47 -5.56
C SER A 35 -17.84 -0.86 -6.59
N ASP A 36 -19.11 -0.64 -6.23
CA ASP A 36 -20.13 -0.16 -7.17
C ASP A 36 -19.83 1.27 -7.64
N ARG A 37 -19.34 2.11 -6.72
CA ARG A 37 -18.94 3.49 -7.03
C ARG A 37 -17.76 3.51 -8.00
N LEU A 38 -16.72 2.70 -7.73
CA LEU A 38 -15.56 2.59 -8.61
C LEU A 38 -15.95 2.07 -9.99
N GLN A 39 -16.79 1.03 -10.05
CA GLN A 39 -17.26 0.47 -11.32
C GLN A 39 -18.06 1.50 -12.13
N SER A 40 -18.96 2.25 -11.47
CA SER A 40 -19.74 3.31 -12.10
C SER A 40 -18.88 4.46 -12.59
N LEU A 41 -17.91 4.93 -11.78
CA LEU A 41 -16.99 5.99 -12.17
C LEU A 41 -16.09 5.55 -13.33
N ALA A 42 -15.60 4.31 -13.29
CA ALA A 42 -14.77 3.75 -14.34
C ALA A 42 -15.52 3.71 -15.68
N ALA A 43 -16.77 3.23 -15.68
CA ALA A 43 -17.61 3.20 -16.87
C ALA A 43 -17.91 4.61 -17.40
N SER A 44 -18.21 5.56 -16.50
CA SER A 44 -18.54 6.93 -16.88
C SER A 44 -17.34 7.71 -17.42
N ARG A 45 -16.14 7.54 -16.84
CA ARG A 45 -14.95 8.33 -17.20
C ARG A 45 -14.08 7.70 -18.28
N TYR A 46 -14.05 6.36 -18.35
CA TYR A 46 -13.10 5.61 -19.19
C TYR A 46 -13.77 4.55 -20.07
N GLY A 47 -15.11 4.50 -20.09
CA GLY A 47 -15.88 3.58 -20.92
C GLY A 47 -15.70 2.12 -20.53
N ALA A 48 -16.10 1.22 -21.45
CA ALA A 48 -16.13 -0.22 -21.20
C ALA A 48 -14.74 -0.81 -20.89
N LYS A 49 -13.67 -0.29 -21.52
CA LYS A 49 -12.30 -0.77 -21.29
C LYS A 49 -11.84 -0.46 -19.86
N GLY A 50 -11.96 0.80 -19.43
CA GLY A 50 -11.59 1.18 -18.06
C GLY A 50 -12.44 0.49 -17.00
N ALA A 51 -13.76 0.39 -17.24
CA ALA A 51 -14.66 -0.38 -16.38
C ALA A 51 -14.25 -1.85 -16.24
N LYS A 52 -13.80 -2.48 -17.33
CA LYS A 52 -13.29 -3.86 -17.28
C LYS A 52 -11.99 -3.97 -16.47
N SER A 53 -11.03 -3.07 -16.68
CA SER A 53 -9.76 -3.06 -15.94
C SER A 53 -9.99 -2.89 -14.43
N VAL A 54 -10.86 -1.96 -14.05
CA VAL A 54 -11.23 -1.74 -12.64
C VAL A 54 -12.00 -2.93 -12.08
N GLY A 55 -12.92 -3.52 -12.85
CA GLY A 55 -13.63 -4.74 -12.44
C GLY A 55 -12.68 -5.92 -12.17
N ASN A 56 -11.65 -6.11 -13.00
CA ASN A 56 -10.62 -7.13 -12.77
C ASN A 56 -9.84 -6.88 -11.47
N TRP A 57 -9.52 -5.63 -11.18
CA TRP A 57 -8.87 -5.26 -9.92
C TRP A 57 -9.77 -5.53 -8.72
N LEU A 58 -11.05 -5.13 -8.78
CA LEU A 58 -12.02 -5.40 -7.71
C LEU A 58 -12.22 -6.90 -7.48
N GLN A 59 -12.20 -7.71 -8.55
CA GLN A 59 -12.24 -9.16 -8.43
C GLN A 59 -11.01 -9.70 -7.72
N LEU A 60 -9.82 -9.19 -8.05
CA LEU A 60 -8.57 -9.54 -7.38
C LEU A 60 -8.64 -9.23 -5.87
N LEU A 61 -9.20 -8.09 -5.48
CA LEU A 61 -9.31 -7.70 -4.06
C LEU A 61 -10.26 -8.61 -3.27
N ARG A 62 -11.33 -9.12 -3.90
CA ARG A 62 -12.34 -9.98 -3.24
C ARG A 62 -11.86 -11.41 -3.00
N ASN A 63 -10.98 -11.91 -3.87
CA ASN A 63 -10.49 -13.28 -3.78
C ASN A 63 -8.96 -13.31 -3.91
N PRO A 64 -8.23 -12.83 -2.90
CA PRO A 64 -6.78 -12.91 -2.89
C PRO A 64 -6.39 -14.39 -2.76
N ALA A 65 -5.96 -15.00 -3.87
CA ALA A 65 -5.60 -16.42 -3.95
C ALA A 65 -4.33 -16.81 -3.14
N ALA A 66 -3.86 -15.93 -2.26
CA ALA A 66 -2.51 -15.93 -1.72
C ALA A 66 -2.52 -15.96 -0.17
N PRO A 67 -2.42 -17.15 0.45
CA PRO A 67 -2.48 -17.28 1.90
C PRO A 67 -1.27 -16.62 2.59
N GLN A 68 -0.10 -16.66 1.96
CA GLN A 68 1.13 -16.05 2.49
C GLN A 68 1.33 -14.63 1.97
N GLU A 69 1.91 -13.75 2.78
CA GLU A 69 2.22 -12.37 2.38
C GLU A 69 3.07 -12.33 1.10
N ARG A 70 4.07 -13.22 0.96
CA ARG A 70 4.93 -13.28 -0.24
C ARG A 70 4.14 -13.58 -1.51
N ASP A 71 3.15 -14.47 -1.45
CA ASP A 71 2.28 -14.77 -2.59
C ASP A 71 1.47 -13.53 -2.98
N ARG A 72 1.02 -12.73 -2.00
CA ARG A 72 0.28 -11.48 -2.24
C ARG A 72 1.17 -10.45 -2.95
N LEU A 73 2.46 -10.37 -2.59
CA LEU A 73 3.43 -9.52 -3.28
C LEU A 73 3.50 -9.86 -4.77
N THR A 74 3.67 -11.15 -5.10
CA THR A 74 3.73 -11.61 -6.49
C THR A 74 2.44 -11.28 -7.22
N VAL A 75 1.28 -11.63 -6.65
CA VAL A 75 -0.02 -11.38 -7.28
C VAL A 75 -0.26 -9.89 -7.55
N ALA A 76 0.03 -9.01 -6.59
CA ALA A 76 -0.12 -7.57 -6.76
C ALA A 76 0.87 -7.03 -7.81
N ASN A 77 2.15 -7.42 -7.72
CA ASN A 77 3.19 -6.97 -8.64
C ASN A 77 2.84 -7.33 -10.09
N ASP A 78 2.46 -8.58 -10.30
CA ASP A 78 2.09 -9.14 -11.60
C ASP A 78 0.83 -8.51 -12.19
N PHE A 79 -0.18 -8.26 -11.36
CA PHE A 79 -1.41 -7.61 -11.81
C PHE A 79 -1.10 -6.23 -12.39
N TRP A 80 -0.41 -5.38 -11.63
CA TRP A 80 -0.13 -3.99 -12.05
C TRP A 80 0.85 -3.91 -13.21
N ASN A 81 1.88 -4.77 -13.25
CA ASN A 81 2.82 -4.82 -14.36
C ASN A 81 2.16 -5.25 -15.69
N ARG A 82 1.03 -5.96 -15.65
CA ARG A 82 0.24 -6.32 -16.84
C ARG A 82 -0.88 -5.35 -17.16
N ALA A 83 -1.42 -4.66 -16.15
CA ALA A 83 -2.59 -3.81 -16.29
C ALA A 83 -2.29 -2.48 -16.98
N LEU A 84 -1.05 -2.00 -16.89
CA LEU A 84 -0.65 -0.68 -17.36
C LEU A 84 0.38 -0.76 -18.48
N LEU A 85 0.30 0.21 -19.39
CA LEU A 85 1.38 0.57 -20.30
C LEU A 85 2.21 1.69 -19.66
N SER A 86 3.53 1.51 -19.59
CA SER A 86 4.43 2.55 -19.08
C SER A 86 4.44 3.75 -20.01
N GLY A 87 4.40 4.97 -19.46
CA GLY A 87 4.55 6.21 -20.20
C GLY A 87 4.81 7.39 -19.26
N GLU A 88 5.08 8.57 -19.84
CA GLU A 88 5.33 9.79 -19.05
C GLU A 88 4.03 10.54 -18.76
N ASP A 89 3.95 11.16 -17.58
CA ASP A 89 2.80 11.96 -17.14
C ASP A 89 2.44 13.11 -18.08
N ALA A 90 3.43 13.72 -18.74
CA ALA A 90 3.17 14.80 -19.68
C ALA A 90 2.30 14.31 -20.86
N THR A 91 2.48 13.05 -21.25
CA THR A 91 1.69 12.40 -22.30
C THR A 91 0.38 11.83 -21.76
N ILE A 92 0.42 11.19 -20.58
CA ILE A 92 -0.73 10.50 -20.02
C ILE A 92 -1.70 11.50 -19.38
N TRP A 93 -1.22 12.38 -18.51
CA TRP A 93 -2.03 13.29 -17.68
C TRP A 93 -1.98 14.75 -18.10
N GLY A 94 -1.08 15.12 -19.03
CA GLY A 94 -0.87 16.51 -19.43
C GLY A 94 -0.19 17.35 -18.33
N GLN A 95 0.50 16.70 -17.40
CA GLN A 95 1.16 17.31 -16.24
C GLN A 95 2.58 16.76 -16.13
N ALA A 96 3.49 17.51 -15.52
CA ALA A 96 4.89 17.09 -15.42
C ALA A 96 5.12 15.93 -14.42
N ASP A 97 4.29 15.84 -13.38
CA ASP A 97 4.41 14.87 -12.28
C ASP A 97 3.04 14.82 -11.56
N TYR A 98 2.31 13.71 -11.77
CA TYR A 98 0.92 13.50 -11.37
C TYR A 98 0.72 12.07 -10.86
N TRP A 99 0.54 11.95 -9.54
CA TRP A 99 0.32 10.66 -8.89
C TRP A 99 -1.13 10.21 -9.10
N ALA A 100 -1.36 9.26 -10.01
CA ALA A 100 -2.70 8.83 -10.35
C ALA A 100 -3.28 7.85 -9.31
N THR A 101 -4.61 7.89 -9.12
CA THR A 101 -5.30 6.91 -8.28
C THR A 101 -5.37 5.54 -8.98
N PRO A 102 -5.61 4.44 -8.23
CA PRO A 102 -5.86 3.15 -8.85
C PRO A 102 -7.00 3.17 -9.89
N LEU A 103 -8.04 3.99 -9.68
CA LEU A 103 -9.11 4.17 -10.65
C LEU A 103 -8.61 4.83 -11.93
N GLU A 104 -7.82 5.89 -11.81
CA GLU A 104 -7.30 6.65 -12.94
C GLU A 104 -6.33 5.82 -13.78
N SER A 105 -5.32 5.21 -13.16
CA SER A 105 -4.31 4.40 -13.87
C SER A 105 -4.96 3.21 -14.58
N LEU A 106 -5.87 2.47 -13.92
CA LEU A 106 -6.59 1.35 -14.55
C LEU A 106 -7.58 1.81 -15.60
N GLY A 107 -8.21 2.97 -15.38
CA GLY A 107 -9.12 3.61 -16.32
C GLY A 107 -8.44 3.94 -17.63
N LYS A 108 -7.25 4.57 -17.59
CA LYS A 108 -6.44 4.82 -18.78
C LYS A 108 -5.71 3.58 -19.29
N GLY A 109 -5.40 2.64 -18.42
CA GLY A 109 -4.53 1.50 -18.72
C GLY A 109 -3.08 1.92 -18.96
N ALA A 110 -2.65 3.02 -18.33
CA ALA A 110 -1.32 3.58 -18.45
C ALA A 110 -0.94 4.31 -17.16
N GLY A 111 0.36 4.42 -16.92
CA GLY A 111 0.94 5.18 -15.80
C GLY A 111 2.45 5.20 -15.90
N ASP A 112 3.09 6.05 -15.11
CA ASP A 112 4.54 6.10 -14.96
C ASP A 112 4.98 5.32 -13.70
N CYS A 113 6.22 5.49 -13.20
CA CYS A 113 6.74 4.61 -12.15
C CYS A 113 5.95 4.63 -10.82
N GLU A 114 5.54 5.79 -10.34
CA GLU A 114 4.77 5.91 -9.10
C GLU A 114 3.37 5.29 -9.22
N ASP A 115 2.73 5.36 -10.38
CA ASP A 115 1.37 4.86 -10.58
C ASP A 115 1.32 3.34 -10.36
N TYR A 116 2.34 2.61 -10.82
CA TYR A 116 2.46 1.17 -10.52
C TYR A 116 2.68 0.93 -9.03
N VAL A 117 3.51 1.75 -8.37
CA VAL A 117 3.84 1.59 -6.95
C VAL A 117 2.62 1.90 -6.07
N ILE A 118 1.87 2.95 -6.38
CA ILE A 118 0.60 3.32 -5.76
C ILE A 118 -0.41 2.19 -5.89
N GLY A 119 -0.61 1.68 -7.11
CA GLY A 119 -1.51 0.58 -7.38
C GLY A 119 -1.16 -0.68 -6.58
N LYS A 120 0.12 -1.08 -6.59
CA LYS A 120 0.64 -2.22 -5.81
C LYS A 120 0.45 -2.01 -4.31
N TYR A 121 0.77 -0.83 -3.79
CA TYR A 121 0.65 -0.49 -2.38
C TYR A 121 -0.79 -0.69 -1.88
N PHE A 122 -1.76 -0.04 -2.52
CA PHE A 122 -3.15 -0.14 -2.09
C PHE A 122 -3.75 -1.52 -2.32
N THR A 123 -3.31 -2.24 -3.36
CA THR A 123 -3.68 -3.64 -3.56
C THR A 123 -3.21 -4.51 -2.39
N LEU A 124 -1.97 -4.33 -1.94
CA LEU A 124 -1.42 -5.09 -0.83
C LEU A 124 -2.08 -4.75 0.51
N LEU A 125 -2.42 -3.47 0.75
CA LEU A 125 -3.21 -3.08 1.90
C LEU A 125 -4.59 -3.76 1.92
N ALA A 126 -5.29 -3.76 0.78
CA ALA A 126 -6.57 -4.44 0.63
C ALA A 126 -6.47 -5.96 0.84
N MET A 127 -5.32 -6.55 0.50
CA MET A 127 -5.00 -7.95 0.78
C MET A 127 -4.49 -8.19 2.21
N GLY A 128 -4.52 -7.18 3.08
CA GLY A 128 -4.17 -7.30 4.50
C GLY A 128 -2.67 -7.33 4.79
N VAL A 129 -1.81 -6.88 3.86
CA VAL A 129 -0.40 -6.62 4.18
C VAL A 129 -0.30 -5.34 5.01
N PRO A 130 0.35 -5.37 6.20
CA PRO A 130 0.48 -4.19 7.04
C PRO A 130 1.20 -3.02 6.35
N ALA A 131 0.65 -1.81 6.44
CA ALA A 131 1.22 -0.60 5.82
C ALA A 131 2.66 -0.29 6.30
N ASN A 132 2.98 -0.61 7.55
CA ASN A 132 4.32 -0.40 8.11
C ASN A 132 5.40 -1.32 7.50
N LYS A 133 5.00 -2.39 6.79
CA LYS A 133 5.91 -3.25 6.02
C LYS A 133 6.15 -2.73 4.60
N LEU A 134 5.39 -1.74 4.14
CA LEU A 134 5.44 -1.24 2.77
C LEU A 134 6.02 0.17 2.76
N ARG A 135 7.00 0.42 1.88
CA ARG A 135 7.57 1.74 1.67
C ARG A 135 7.73 2.04 0.20
N PHE A 136 7.29 3.22 -0.22
CA PHE A 136 7.67 3.82 -1.48
C PHE A 136 9.15 4.19 -1.39
N ILE A 137 9.96 3.77 -2.35
CA ILE A 137 11.40 4.05 -2.36
C ILE A 137 11.72 4.80 -3.64
N TYR A 138 12.17 6.04 -3.50
CA TYR A 138 12.68 6.83 -4.62
C TYR A 138 14.16 6.46 -4.83
N VAL A 139 14.49 6.10 -6.06
CA VAL A 139 15.80 5.59 -6.45
C VAL A 139 16.32 6.30 -7.70
N ARG A 140 17.63 6.27 -7.90
CA ARG A 140 18.23 6.47 -9.22
C ARG A 140 18.41 5.09 -9.86
N ALA A 141 17.66 4.83 -10.93
CA ALA A 141 17.71 3.58 -11.67
C ALA A 141 18.69 3.70 -12.85
N ARG A 142 19.64 2.77 -12.93
CA ARG A 142 20.54 2.65 -14.09
C ARG A 142 19.85 1.91 -15.22
N VAL A 143 19.66 2.59 -16.34
CA VAL A 143 18.92 2.09 -17.51
C VAL A 143 19.84 1.96 -18.72
N GLY A 144 19.55 1.05 -19.65
CA GLY A 144 20.39 0.82 -20.85
C GLY A 144 21.45 -0.27 -20.71
N GLY A 145 21.32 -1.15 -19.70
CA GLY A 145 22.16 -2.34 -19.53
C GLY A 145 23.36 -2.16 -18.59
N PRO A 146 24.15 -3.23 -18.35
CA PRO A 146 25.17 -3.27 -17.30
C PRO A 146 26.29 -2.22 -17.44
N ALA A 147 26.61 -1.82 -18.67
CA ALA A 147 27.65 -0.84 -18.99
C ALA A 147 27.14 0.61 -19.06
N SER A 148 25.83 0.83 -18.91
CA SER A 148 25.27 2.17 -19.01
C SER A 148 25.61 3.02 -17.78
N SER A 149 25.96 4.28 -18.02
CA SER A 149 26.08 5.32 -17.00
C SER A 149 24.80 6.16 -16.85
N SER A 150 23.78 5.92 -17.69
CA SER A 150 22.52 6.66 -17.64
C SER A 150 21.74 6.29 -16.39
N GLN A 151 21.36 7.30 -15.61
CA GLN A 151 20.53 7.17 -14.43
C GLN A 151 19.28 8.02 -14.58
N VAL A 152 18.13 7.43 -14.29
CA VAL A 152 16.85 8.12 -14.29
C VAL A 152 16.23 8.07 -12.89
N ALA A 153 15.45 9.08 -12.55
CA ALA A 153 14.56 9.03 -11.40
C ALA A 153 13.58 7.88 -11.57
N HIS A 154 13.36 7.10 -10.51
CA HIS A 154 12.45 5.97 -10.53
C HIS A 154 11.86 5.72 -9.14
N MET A 155 10.69 5.09 -9.09
CA MET A 155 10.05 4.68 -7.85
C MET A 155 9.78 3.18 -7.84
N VAL A 156 10.05 2.54 -6.69
CA VAL A 156 9.73 1.13 -6.45
C VAL A 156 9.00 0.96 -5.13
N LEU A 157 8.30 -0.17 -4.96
CA LEU A 157 7.71 -0.54 -3.68
C LEU A 157 8.63 -1.52 -2.95
N GLY A 158 9.10 -1.13 -1.77
CA GLY A 158 9.84 -2.00 -0.86
C GLY A 158 8.91 -2.70 0.13
N TYR A 159 9.05 -4.02 0.26
CA TYR A 159 8.42 -4.81 1.31
C TYR A 159 9.45 -5.27 2.34
N TYR A 160 9.21 -4.95 3.61
CA TYR A 160 10.05 -5.27 4.75
C TYR A 160 9.37 -6.35 5.60
N GLU A 161 9.91 -7.56 5.61
CA GLU A 161 9.38 -8.65 6.45
C GLU A 161 9.46 -8.32 7.94
N THR A 162 10.53 -7.63 8.34
CA THR A 162 10.70 -6.98 9.64
C THR A 162 11.29 -5.58 9.45
N PRO A 163 11.18 -4.65 10.43
CA PRO A 163 11.65 -3.27 10.26
C PRO A 163 13.12 -3.12 9.84
N ASN A 164 13.99 -4.08 10.18
CA ASN A 164 15.43 -4.07 9.88
C ASN A 164 15.82 -5.03 8.75
N ALA A 165 14.86 -5.69 8.10
CA ALA A 165 15.14 -6.61 7.01
C ALA A 165 15.63 -5.88 5.76
N VAL A 166 16.42 -6.57 4.93
CA VAL A 166 16.62 -6.16 3.54
C VAL A 166 15.28 -6.27 2.82
N PRO A 167 14.78 -5.20 2.18
CA PRO A 167 13.47 -5.24 1.55
C PRO A 167 13.48 -6.07 0.27
N LEU A 168 12.35 -6.70 -0.02
CA LEU A 168 12.00 -7.17 -1.36
C LEU A 168 11.52 -5.98 -2.20
N VAL A 169 11.95 -5.91 -3.46
CA VAL A 169 11.64 -4.81 -4.37
C VAL A 169 10.61 -5.26 -5.40
N LEU A 170 9.48 -4.57 -5.44
CA LEU A 170 8.45 -4.68 -6.46
C LEU A 170 8.59 -3.49 -7.41
N ASP A 171 8.77 -3.76 -8.69
CA ASP A 171 9.20 -2.77 -9.70
C ASP A 171 8.35 -2.90 -10.97
N SER A 172 8.17 -1.79 -11.70
CA SER A 172 7.54 -1.77 -13.03
C SER A 172 8.53 -2.11 -14.15
N LEU A 173 9.84 -1.88 -13.96
CA LEU A 173 10.87 -2.18 -14.97
C LEU A 173 11.20 -3.68 -15.05
N ILE A 174 11.10 -4.39 -13.93
CA ILE A 174 11.41 -5.82 -13.82
C ILE A 174 10.35 -6.48 -12.94
N SER A 175 9.64 -7.48 -13.47
CA SER A 175 8.57 -8.18 -12.73
C SER A 175 9.09 -9.16 -11.68
N THR A 176 10.33 -9.65 -11.79
CA THR A 176 10.91 -10.52 -10.76
C THR A 176 11.14 -9.74 -9.48
N ILE A 177 10.49 -10.17 -8.39
CA ILE A 177 10.69 -9.60 -7.06
C ILE A 177 12.03 -10.09 -6.51
N LEU A 178 12.95 -9.16 -6.26
CA LEU A 178 14.30 -9.45 -5.78
C LEU A 178 14.59 -8.68 -4.49
N PRO A 179 15.45 -9.20 -3.60
CA PRO A 179 16.00 -8.43 -2.50
C PRO A 179 16.75 -7.19 -3.02
N ALA A 180 16.69 -6.07 -2.30
CA ALA A 180 17.37 -4.83 -2.69
C ALA A 180 18.89 -5.01 -2.91
N THR A 181 19.54 -5.93 -2.19
CA THR A 181 20.96 -6.28 -2.37
C THR A 181 21.29 -6.89 -3.74
N GLN A 182 20.29 -7.41 -4.46
CA GLN A 182 20.42 -7.96 -5.81
C GLN A 182 20.04 -6.92 -6.89
N ARG A 183 19.42 -5.80 -6.53
CA ARG A 183 19.06 -4.69 -7.43
C ARG A 183 20.15 -3.62 -7.46
N ARG A 184 21.35 -4.02 -7.90
CA ARG A 184 22.53 -3.13 -8.03
C ARG A 184 22.38 -2.04 -9.10
N ASP A 185 21.29 -2.08 -9.85
CA ASP A 185 20.86 -1.04 -10.78
C ASP A 185 20.12 0.10 -10.09
N LEU A 186 19.64 -0.09 -8.85
CA LEU A 186 18.90 0.92 -8.10
C LEU A 186 19.76 1.51 -6.97
N THR A 187 19.88 2.84 -6.92
CA THR A 187 20.51 3.55 -5.81
C THR A 187 19.46 4.32 -5.01
N PRO A 188 19.17 3.98 -3.75
CA PRO A 188 18.14 4.66 -2.96
C PRO A 188 18.53 6.12 -2.68
N VAL A 189 17.52 6.99 -2.63
CA VAL A 189 17.66 8.40 -2.26
C VAL A 189 16.87 8.69 -0.98
N PHE A 190 15.60 8.29 -0.95
CA PHE A 190 14.74 8.34 0.23
C PHE A 190 13.61 7.32 0.12
N SER A 191 12.91 7.06 1.23
CA SER A 191 11.69 6.26 1.24
C SER A 191 10.61 6.90 2.08
N PHE A 192 9.35 6.51 1.88
CA PHE A 192 8.24 6.96 2.73
C PHE A 192 7.13 5.90 2.76
N ASN A 193 6.26 5.99 3.77
CA ASN A 193 5.02 5.23 3.86
C ASN A 193 3.92 6.10 4.49
N ALA A 194 2.77 5.51 4.81
CA ALA A 194 1.67 6.22 5.46
C ALA A 194 2.04 6.85 6.82
N ASP A 195 3.09 6.37 7.48
CA ASP A 195 3.50 6.85 8.80
C ASP A 195 4.52 7.99 8.72
N GLY A 196 5.35 8.03 7.67
CA GLY A 196 6.40 9.05 7.56
C GLY A 196 7.34 8.91 6.36
N VAL A 197 8.24 9.88 6.25
CA VAL A 197 9.31 9.99 5.25
C VAL A 197 10.66 9.73 5.94
N TYR A 198 11.48 8.88 5.33
CA TYR A 198 12.75 8.40 5.84
C TYR A 198 13.86 8.74 4.85
N VAL A 199 14.87 9.47 5.33
CA VAL A 199 16.08 9.83 4.58
C VAL A 199 17.27 9.42 5.43
N ASP A 200 18.26 8.77 4.82
CA ASP A 200 19.45 8.33 5.55
C ASP A 200 20.13 9.49 6.30
N GLY A 201 20.42 9.25 7.58
CA GLY A 201 21.04 10.24 8.46
C GLY A 201 20.12 11.37 8.95
N LYS A 202 18.80 11.31 8.69
CA LYS A 202 17.82 12.31 9.16
C LYS A 202 16.69 11.68 10.00
N PRO A 203 16.14 12.41 10.99
CA PRO A 203 14.92 11.99 11.67
C PRO A 203 13.75 11.83 10.67
N ALA A 204 12.85 10.89 10.96
CA ALA A 204 11.65 10.70 10.14
C ALA A 204 10.79 11.98 10.13
N ALA A 205 10.32 12.39 8.96
CA ALA A 205 9.40 13.51 8.80
C ALA A 205 7.97 13.00 8.58
N PRO A 206 6.93 13.76 8.94
CA PRO A 206 5.54 13.38 8.65
C PRO A 206 5.26 13.29 7.13
N VAL A 207 4.47 12.29 6.71
CA VAL A 207 4.13 12.06 5.28
C VAL A 207 3.18 13.11 4.71
N ASP A 208 2.40 13.77 5.55
CA ASP A 208 1.45 14.83 5.18
C ASP A 208 2.11 16.06 4.51
N ARG A 209 3.44 16.20 4.67
CA ARG A 209 4.26 17.18 3.96
C ARG A 209 4.40 16.88 2.46
N LEU A 210 4.14 15.64 2.03
CA LEU A 210 4.09 15.28 0.62
C LEU A 210 2.73 15.70 0.05
N SER A 211 2.68 16.90 -0.52
CA SER A 211 1.44 17.49 -1.08
C SER A 211 0.74 16.56 -2.08
N ARG A 212 1.49 15.85 -2.92
CA ARG A 212 0.97 14.89 -3.90
C ARG A 212 0.31 13.67 -3.25
N TRP A 213 0.93 13.13 -2.19
CA TRP A 213 0.33 12.03 -1.43
C TRP A 213 -1.00 12.45 -0.81
N ARG A 214 -1.05 13.65 -0.22
CA ARG A 214 -2.29 14.19 0.34
C ARG A 214 -3.38 14.38 -0.73
N ASP A 215 -3.02 14.94 -1.89
CA ASP A 215 -3.96 15.12 -3.00
C ASP A 215 -4.49 13.77 -3.52
N LEU A 216 -3.60 12.79 -3.71
CA LEU A 216 -3.94 11.41 -4.08
C LEU A 216 -4.99 10.82 -3.13
N LEU A 217 -4.74 10.88 -1.82
CA LEU A 217 -5.67 10.35 -0.82
C LEU A 217 -7.04 11.03 -0.87
N GLN A 218 -7.08 12.35 -1.07
CA GLN A 218 -8.33 13.10 -1.20
C GLN A 218 -9.12 12.69 -2.45
N ARG A 219 -8.45 12.46 -3.57
CA ARG A 219 -9.11 11.97 -4.80
C ARG A 219 -9.61 10.54 -4.63
N MET A 220 -8.80 9.66 -4.04
CA MET A 220 -9.20 8.29 -3.72
C MET A 220 -10.44 8.23 -2.83
N GLU A 221 -10.52 9.07 -1.80
CA GLU A 221 -11.70 9.13 -0.92
C GLU A 221 -12.96 9.52 -1.70
N ARG A 222 -12.87 10.52 -2.59
CA ARG A 222 -13.98 10.93 -3.47
C ARG A 222 -14.37 9.84 -4.46
N GLU A 223 -13.46 8.93 -4.79
CA GLU A 223 -13.70 7.79 -5.67
C GLU A 223 -14.26 6.57 -4.93
N GLY A 224 -14.20 6.58 -3.59
CA GLY A 224 -14.70 5.51 -2.74
C GLY A 224 -13.63 4.52 -2.30
N ILE A 225 -12.36 4.93 -2.25
CA ILE A 225 -11.25 4.18 -1.67
C ILE A 225 -10.76 4.92 -0.42
N ARG A 226 -10.80 4.27 0.75
CA ARG A 226 -10.34 4.87 2.03
C ARG A 226 -9.32 3.95 2.71
N PRO A 227 -8.06 4.38 2.89
CA PRO A 227 -7.05 3.62 3.62
C PRO A 227 -7.23 3.66 5.14
#